data_AF-A0A6I4XJK7-F1
#
_entry.id   AF-A0A6I4XJK7-F1
#
_cell.length_a   1.000
_cell.length_b   1.000
_cell.length_c   1.000
_cell.angle_alpha   90.00
_cell.angle_beta   90.00
_cell.angle_gamma   90.00
#
_symmetry.space_group_name_H-M   'P 1'
#
loop_
_entity.id
_entity.type
_entity.pdbx_description
1 polymer ?
#
loop_
_entity_poly.entity_id
_entity_poly.type
_entity_poly.pdbx_seq_one_letter_code
_entity_poly.pdbx_strand_id
1 'polypeptide(L)' 'MKVAEIIVVEGKDDTRRIQEVVTADTIETIGSAINDEILTQIEHAQETRGVIIFTDPDYSGEKIRKTIMEVVPDAKHA' A
#
# COMPACT_ATOMS: atom_id res chain seq x y z
N MET A 1 -1.42 15.87 -10.07
CA MET A 1 -1.97 14.69 -10.77
C MET A 1 -2.75 13.86 -9.77
N LYS A 2 -3.92 13.29 -10.12
CA LYS A 2 -4.71 12.46 -9.20
C LYS A 2 -4.51 10.98 -9.53
N VAL A 3 -4.21 10.17 -8.52
CA VAL A 3 -4.14 8.70 -8.62
C VAL A 3 -5.50 8.14 -8.20
N ALA A 4 -6.03 7.19 -8.98
CA ALA A 4 -7.35 6.62 -8.72
C ALA A 4 -7.26 5.46 -7.71
N GLU A 5 -6.23 4.63 -7.86
CA GLU A 5 -5.88 3.52 -6.98
C GLU A 5 -5.47 4.01 -5.57
N ILE A 6 -5.65 3.12 -4.59
CA ILE A 6 -5.10 3.30 -3.25
C ILE A 6 -3.62 2.95 -3.24
N ILE A 7 -2.79 3.80 -2.63
CA ILE A 7 -1.35 3.52 -2.49
C ILE A 7 -1.08 2.94 -1.09
N VAL A 8 -0.56 1.72 -1.02
CA VAL A 8 -0.14 1.10 0.24
C VAL A 8 1.31 1.45 0.51
N VAL A 9 1.58 1.98 1.70
CA VAL A 9 2.90 2.48 2.14
C VAL A 9 3.26 1.98 3.53
N GLU A 10 4.54 2.07 3.90
CA GLU A 10 5.01 1.60 5.21
C GLU A 10 4.55 2.51 6.36
N GLY A 11 4.58 3.82 6.18
CA GLY A 11 4.18 4.76 7.22
C GLY A 11 3.81 6.17 6.78
N LYS A 12 3.56 7.01 7.78
CA LYS A 12 3.06 8.39 7.63
C LYS A 12 3.97 9.30 6.81
N ASP A 13 5.28 9.12 6.92
CA ASP A 13 6.24 9.91 6.16
C ASP A 13 6.10 9.67 4.65
N ASP A 14 5.79 8.44 4.24
CA ASP A 14 5.54 8.09 2.85
C ASP A 14 4.24 8.70 2.35
N THR A 15 3.16 8.61 3.14
CA THR A 15 1.90 9.31 2.86
C THR A 15 2.15 10.79 2.61
N ARG A 16 2.93 11.45 3.48
CA ARG A 16 3.25 12.87 3.35
C ARG A 16 4.00 13.17 2.05
N ARG A 17 5.05 12.41 1.74
CA ARG A 17 5.84 12.58 0.50
C ARG A 17 5.01 12.36 -0.76
N ILE A 18 4.12 11.38 -0.77
CA ILE A 18 3.21 11.13 -1.90
C ILE A 18 2.30 12.33 -2.10
N GLN A 19 1.71 12.85 -1.03
CA GLN A 19 0.77 13.98 -1.08
C GLN A 19 1.44 15.29 -1.55
N GLU A 20 2.76 15.43 -1.39
CA GLU A 20 3.53 16.56 -1.93
C GLU A 20 3.59 16.57 -3.47
N VAL A 21 3.46 15.40 -4.12
CA VAL A 21 3.63 15.26 -5.57
C VAL A 21 2.34 14.88 -6.30
N VAL A 22 1.44 14.13 -5.67
CA VAL A 22 0.18 13.64 -6.26
C VAL A 22 -0.96 13.68 -5.24
N THR A 23 -2.19 13.79 -5.74
CA THR A 23 -3.38 13.59 -4.90
C THR A 23 -3.74 12.12 -4.93
N ALA A 24 -3.49 11.41 -3.83
CA ALA A 24 -3.77 9.99 -3.68
C ALA A 24 -4.24 9.69 -2.25
N ASP A 25 -5.08 8.68 -2.11
CA ASP A 25 -5.42 8.10 -0.82
C ASP A 25 -4.41 6.99 -0.49
N THR A 26 -4.06 6.85 0.78
CA THR A 26 -3.06 5.87 1.23
C THR A 26 -3.61 4.94 2.30
N ILE A 27 -3.04 3.73 2.37
CA ILE A 27 -3.16 2.81 3.51
C ILE A 27 -1.75 2.60 4.07
N GLU A 28 -1.59 2.77 5.37
CA GLU A 28 -0.30 2.66 6.07
C GLU A 28 -0.21 1.31 6.79
N THR A 29 0.86 0.54 6.56
CA THR A 29 1.03 -0.78 7.15
C THR A 29 1.59 -0.77 8.57
N ILE A 30 1.97 0.41 9.09
CA ILE A 30 2.58 0.61 10.42
C ILE A 30 3.86 -0.23 10.56
N GLY A 31 4.70 -0.21 9.52
CA GLY A 31 5.88 -1.06 9.40
C GLY A 31 5.61 -2.40 8.71
N SER A 32 6.47 -3.39 8.96
CA SER A 32 6.42 -4.70 8.28
C SER A 32 5.56 -5.77 8.98
N ALA A 33 4.86 -5.40 10.06
CA ALA A 33 3.95 -6.27 10.80
C ALA A 33 2.50 -5.90 10.46
N ILE A 34 2.05 -6.36 9.29
CA ILE A 34 0.68 -6.14 8.83
C ILE A 34 -0.27 -7.04 9.61
N ASN A 35 -1.37 -6.48 10.12
CA ASN A 35 -2.42 -7.22 10.81
C ASN A 35 -3.62 -7.49 9.88
N ASP A 36 -4.53 -8.36 10.31
CA ASP A 36 -5.70 -8.78 9.53
C ASP A 36 -6.64 -7.60 9.18
N GLU A 37 -6.71 -6.57 10.03
CA GLU A 37 -7.52 -5.39 9.79
C GLU A 37 -6.99 -4.60 8.58
N ILE A 38 -5.68 -4.38 8.52
CA ILE A 38 -5.03 -3.71 7.38
C ILE A 38 -5.18 -4.57 6.11
N LEU A 39 -5.00 -5.89 6.21
CA LEU A 39 -5.19 -6.79 5.06
C LEU A 39 -6.63 -6.72 4.53
N THR A 40 -7.63 -6.73 5.41
CA THR A 40 -9.04 -6.58 5.02
C THR A 40 -9.31 -5.24 4.33
N GLN A 41 -8.69 -4.15 4.81
CA GLN A 41 -8.78 -2.84 4.17
C GLN A 41 -8.15 -2.85 2.76
N ILE A 42 -7.02 -3.52 2.59
CA ILE A 42 -6.32 -3.62 1.31
C ILE A 42 -7.12 -4.47 0.31
N GLU A 43 -7.69 -5.60 0.73
CA GLU A 43 -8.60 -6.42 -0.09
C GLU A 43 -9.79 -5.59 -0.58
N HIS A 44 -10.47 -4.87 0.33
CA HIS A 44 -11.59 -4.03 -0.05
C HIS A 44 -11.19 -2.86 -0.96
N ALA A 45 -10.02 -2.26 -0.74
CA ALA A 45 -9.46 -1.23 -1.60
C ALA A 45 -9.20 -1.76 -3.02
N GLN A 46 -8.67 -2.98 -3.14
CA GLN A 46 -8.45 -3.62 -4.44
C GLN A 46 -9.76 -3.79 -5.21
N GLU A 47 -10.80 -4.33 -4.56
CA GLU A 47 -12.10 -4.57 -5.20
C GLU A 47 -12.78 -3.27 -5.66
N THR A 48 -12.59 -2.18 -4.91
CA THR A 48 -13.30 -0.91 -5.17
C THR A 48 -12.57 0.00 -6.15
N ARG A 49 -11.25 0.14 -6.00
CA ARG A 49 -10.44 1.13 -6.76
C ARG A 49 -9.14 0.58 -7.31
N GLY A 50 -8.72 -0.60 -6.88
CA GLY A 50 -7.39 -1.13 -7.13
C GLY A 50 -6.35 -0.57 -6.16
N VAL A 51 -5.26 -1.32 -5.99
CA VAL A 51 -4.16 -1.02 -5.09
C VAL A 51 -2.83 -0.97 -5.83
N ILE A 52 -1.99 -0.01 -5.45
CA ILE A 52 -0.57 0.08 -5.82
C ILE A 52 0.27 -0.05 -4.54
N ILE A 53 1.15 -1.05 -4.48
CA ILE A 53 2.09 -1.20 -3.36
C ILE A 53 3.35 -0.39 -3.68
N PHE A 54 3.65 0.57 -2.81
CA PHE A 54 4.80 1.48 -2.94
C PHE A 54 5.61 1.47 -1.64
N THR A 55 6.57 0.56 -1.56
CA THR A 55 7.45 0.36 -0.39
C THR A 55 8.92 0.44 -0.82
N ASP A 56 9.83 0.61 0.12
CA ASP A 56 11.26 0.63 -0.20
C ASP A 56 11.76 -0.74 -0.72
N PRO A 57 12.80 -0.77 -1.57
CA PRO A 57 13.42 -1.99 -2.05
C PRO A 57 14.37 -2.60 -1.00
N ASP A 58 13.86 -2.78 0.21
CA ASP A 58 14.57 -3.33 1.36
C ASP A 58 13.84 -4.54 1.97
N TYR A 59 14.40 -5.10 3.04
CA TYR A 59 13.82 -6.27 3.70
C TYR A 59 12.39 -6.03 4.22
N SER A 60 12.11 -4.85 4.76
CA SER A 60 10.80 -4.49 5.30
C SER A 60 9.78 -4.34 4.17
N GLY A 61 10.15 -3.62 3.11
CA GLY A 61 9.30 -3.40 1.95
C GLY A 61 9.03 -4.67 1.16
N GLU A 62 10.00 -5.57 1.01
CA GLU A 62 9.79 -6.91 0.43
C GLU A 62 8.84 -7.75 1.27
N LYS A 63 8.97 -7.71 2.61
CA LYS A 63 8.08 -8.46 3.51
C LYS A 63 6.64 -7.95 3.39
N ILE A 64 6.45 -6.63 3.37
CA ILE A 64 5.14 -6.01 3.14
C ILE A 64 4.53 -6.48 1.81
N ARG A 65 5.30 -6.41 0.71
CA ARG A 65 4.85 -6.85 -0.61
C ARG A 65 4.42 -8.31 -0.60
N LYS A 66 5.24 -9.21 -0.05
CA LYS A 66 4.91 -10.65 0.02
C LYS A 66 3.61 -10.90 0.78
N THR A 67 3.46 -10.32 1.97
CA THR A 67 2.26 -10.48 2.78
C THR A 67 1.01 -9.97 2.07
N ILE A 68 1.07 -8.82 1.40
CA ILE A 68 -0.07 -8.30 0.64
C ILE A 68 -0.37 -9.16 -0.58
N MET A 69 0.65 -9.67 -1.29
CA MET A 69 0.44 -10.52 -2.47
C MET A 69 -0.20 -11.88 -2.16
N GLU A 70 -0.11 -12.36 -0.92
CA GLU A 70 -0.80 -13.57 -0.49
C GLU A 70 -2.33 -13.40 -0.50
N VAL A 71 -2.82 -12.18 -0.23
CA VAL A 71 -4.25 -11.85 -0.18
C VAL A 71 -4.75 -11.13 -1.42
N VAL A 72 -3.89 -10.30 -2.05
CA VAL A 72 -4.18 -9.54 -3.26
C VAL A 72 -3.10 -9.80 -4.31
N PRO A 73 -3.17 -10.93 -5.05
CA PRO A 73 -2.15 -11.30 -6.04
C PRO A 73 -2.05 -10.33 -7.23
N ASP A 74 -3.16 -9.65 -7.55
CA ASP A 74 -3.28 -8.74 -8.69
C ASP A 74 -2.93 -7.27 -8.33
N ALA A 75 -2.35 -7.03 -7.15
CA ALA A 75 -1.91 -5.70 -6.75
C ALA A 75 -0.85 -5.18 -7.72
N LYS A 76 -0.92 -3.90 -8.09
CA LYS A 76 0.13 -3.26 -8.89
C LYS A 76 1.33 -2.96 -7.98
N HIS A 77 2.54 -3.00 -8.54
CA HIS A 77 3.77 -2.69 -7.83
C HIS A 77 4.49 -1.53 -8.50
N ALA A 78 4.95 -0.58 -7.68
CA ALA A 78 5.81 0.53 -8.08
C ALA A 78 7.09 0.56 -7.23
#